data_AF-A0AA36ILF7-F1
#
_entry.id   AF-A0AA36ILF7-F1
#
_cell.length_a   1.000
_cell.length_b   1.000
_cell.length_c   1.000
_cell.angle_alpha   90.00
_cell.angle_beta   90.00
_cell.angle_gamma   90.00
#
_symmetry.space_group_name_H-M   'P 1'
#
loop_
_entity.id
_entity.type
_entity.pdbx_description
1 polymer ?
#
loop_
_entity_poly.entity_id
_entity_poly.type
_entity_poly.pdbx_seq_one_letter_code
_entity_poly.pdbx_strand_id
1 'polypeptide(L)'
;MALAWRSSPSCSWRHAAAGHQELAERCSQVEPAQKVASGKVPNKTGLRKTAIPFLLPHEILHCLAESSSWQEIHRLFVTHLQCWQHIASLCERRKWRLFKIVPKHHYFQEMAQDLKRNLVNPNRAHACWYDESFLGYIKKIATACHSSSMIQSRFWQRYLLLLAMRFEDARRCSR
;
A
#
# COMPACT_ATOMS: atom_id res chain seq x y z
N MET A 1 7.73 -18.00 20.15
CA MET A 1 6.26 -17.90 20.39
C MET A 1 5.55 -17.68 19.06
N ALA A 2 5.08 -18.76 18.42
CA ALA A 2 4.26 -18.68 17.21
C ALA A 2 2.79 -18.54 17.64
N LEU A 3 2.16 -17.40 17.35
CA LEU A 3 0.74 -17.21 17.57
C LEU A 3 -0.03 -17.95 16.47
N ALA A 4 -0.62 -19.08 16.84
CA ALA A 4 -1.51 -19.84 15.97
C ALA A 4 -2.78 -19.03 15.68
N TRP A 5 -2.96 -18.65 14.42
CA TRP A 5 -4.15 -17.96 13.93
C TRP A 5 -5.24 -19.01 13.66
N ARG A 6 -6.34 -18.97 14.42
CA ARG A 6 -7.48 -19.88 14.24
C ARG A 6 -8.29 -19.44 13.01
N SER A 7 -8.30 -20.26 11.97
CA SER A 7 -9.14 -20.10 10.79
C SER A 7 -10.60 -20.42 11.10
N SER A 8 -11.51 -19.47 10.84
CA SER A 8 -12.96 -19.71 10.84
C SER A 8 -13.39 -20.40 9.53
N PRO A 9 -14.16 -21.51 9.57
CA PRO A 9 -14.54 -22.23 8.36
C PRO A 9 -15.99 -21.92 7.95
N SER A 10 -16.23 -20.84 7.22
CA SER A 10 -17.40 -20.71 6.33
C SER A 10 -17.43 -19.37 5.59
N CYS A 11 -16.74 -19.26 4.46
CA CYS A 11 -17.09 -18.24 3.47
C CYS A 11 -16.86 -18.83 2.07
N SER A 12 -17.95 -19.10 1.34
CA SER A 12 -17.90 -19.74 0.03
C SER A 12 -17.51 -18.74 -1.06
N TRP A 13 -16.21 -18.62 -1.33
CA TRP A 13 -15.63 -17.67 -2.29
C TRP A 13 -15.75 -18.05 -3.78
N ARG A 14 -16.58 -19.05 -4.16
CA ARG A 14 -16.65 -19.53 -5.56
C ARG A 14 -17.21 -18.50 -6.56
N HIS A 15 -17.70 -17.34 -6.13
CA HIS A 15 -18.21 -16.30 -7.03
C HIS A 15 -17.28 -15.11 -7.27
N ALA A 16 -16.22 -14.90 -6.46
CA ALA A 16 -15.34 -13.73 -6.65
C ALA A 16 -14.25 -13.93 -7.73
N ALA A 17 -13.80 -15.18 -7.94
CA ALA A 17 -12.75 -15.47 -8.93
C ALA A 17 -13.21 -15.26 -10.39
N ALA A 18 -14.52 -15.41 -10.67
CA ALA A 18 -15.07 -15.24 -12.01
C ALA A 18 -15.08 -13.77 -12.49
N GLY A 19 -15.17 -12.79 -11.58
CA GLY A 19 -15.25 -11.37 -11.96
C GLY A 19 -13.93 -10.75 -12.43
N HIS A 20 -12.79 -11.33 -12.06
CA HIS A 20 -11.47 -10.74 -12.38
C HIS A 20 -11.01 -11.01 -13.83
N GLN A 21 -11.39 -12.14 -14.43
CA GLN A 21 -11.12 -12.42 -15.84
C GLN A 21 -12.01 -11.57 -16.77
N GLU A 22 -13.28 -11.39 -16.40
CA GLU A 22 -14.25 -10.59 -17.18
C GLU A 22 -13.87 -9.09 -17.23
N LEU A 23 -13.28 -8.56 -16.15
CA LEU A 23 -12.75 -7.18 -16.13
C LEU A 23 -11.52 -6.99 -17.02
N ALA A 24 -10.64 -8.00 -17.12
CA ALA A 24 -9.47 -7.95 -17.99
C ALA A 24 -9.87 -8.03 -19.48
N GLU A 25 -10.83 -8.90 -19.83
CA GLU A 25 -11.36 -9.01 -21.19
C GLU A 25 -12.13 -7.76 -21.63
N ARG A 26 -12.90 -7.13 -20.73
CA ARG A 26 -13.56 -5.85 -21.00
C ARG A 26 -12.60 -4.70 -21.25
N CYS A 27 -11.42 -4.71 -20.64
CA CYS A 27 -10.37 -3.71 -20.92
C CYS A 27 -9.73 -3.92 -22.30
N SER A 28 -9.65 -5.16 -22.79
CA SER A 28 -9.11 -5.47 -24.12
C SER A 28 -10.06 -5.16 -25.28
N GLN A 29 -11.38 -5.09 -25.04
CA GLN A 29 -12.37 -4.76 -26.07
C GLN A 29 -12.63 -3.25 -26.27
N VAL A 30 -11.86 -2.37 -25.63
CA VAL A 30 -11.93 -0.94 -25.95
C VAL A 30 -11.22 -0.69 -27.28
N GLU A 31 -11.98 -0.78 -28.36
CA GLU A 31 -11.58 -0.45 -29.73
C GLU A 31 -10.71 0.84 -29.76
N PRO A 32 -9.59 0.85 -30.50
CA PRO A 32 -8.75 2.03 -30.64
C PRO A 32 -9.58 3.12 -31.31
N ALA A 33 -9.98 4.13 -30.53
CA ALA A 33 -10.73 5.28 -30.99
C ALA A 33 -10.13 5.79 -32.31
N GLN A 34 -10.87 5.59 -33.40
CA GLN A 34 -10.52 6.07 -34.73
C GLN A 34 -10.17 7.55 -34.65
N LYS A 35 -9.07 7.94 -35.32
CA LYS A 35 -8.57 9.31 -35.40
C LYS A 35 -9.69 10.24 -35.90
N VAL A 36 -10.38 10.90 -34.98
CA VAL A 36 -11.25 12.05 -35.31
C VAL A 36 -10.34 13.23 -35.58
N ALA A 37 -9.97 13.37 -36.85
CA ALA A 37 -9.31 14.55 -37.38
C ALA A 37 -10.33 15.69 -37.54
N SER A 38 -10.68 16.40 -36.46
CA SER A 38 -11.05 17.81 -36.57
C SER A 38 -10.91 18.52 -35.22
N GLY A 39 -10.19 19.64 -35.23
CA GLY A 39 -9.78 20.40 -34.05
C GLY A 39 -10.90 21.18 -33.38
N LYS A 40 -11.82 20.49 -32.72
CA LYS A 40 -12.72 21.08 -31.71
C LYS A 40 -12.63 20.27 -30.43
N VAL A 41 -12.04 20.88 -29.39
CA VAL A 41 -12.06 20.33 -28.03
C VAL A 41 -13.54 20.21 -27.63
N PRO A 42 -14.07 18.99 -27.40
CA PRO A 42 -15.47 18.83 -27.04
C PRO A 42 -15.75 19.56 -25.72
N ASN A 43 -16.83 20.32 -25.73
CA ASN A 43 -17.30 21.09 -24.58
C ASN A 43 -17.54 20.15 -23.39
N LYS A 44 -17.04 20.50 -22.21
CA LYS A 44 -16.81 19.60 -21.05
C LYS A 44 -18.10 19.11 -20.34
N THR A 45 -19.28 19.28 -20.91
CA THR A 45 -20.56 19.21 -20.18
C THR A 45 -21.21 17.82 -20.08
N GLY A 46 -20.58 16.75 -20.57
CA GLY A 46 -21.26 15.45 -20.70
C GLY A 46 -20.52 14.19 -20.25
N LEU A 47 -19.36 14.29 -19.58
CA LEU A 47 -18.74 13.07 -19.04
C LEU A 47 -19.57 12.56 -17.86
N ARG A 48 -20.46 11.60 -18.15
CA ARG A 48 -21.02 10.71 -17.13
C ARG A 48 -19.83 10.14 -16.37
N LYS A 49 -19.75 10.45 -15.08
CA LYS A 49 -18.81 9.85 -14.14
C LYS A 49 -19.16 8.37 -14.03
N THR A 50 -18.80 7.56 -15.02
CA THR A 50 -18.67 6.12 -14.80
C THR A 50 -17.48 5.99 -13.87
N ALA A 51 -17.75 6.00 -12.57
CA ALA A 51 -16.78 5.72 -11.55
C ALA A 51 -16.27 4.32 -11.86
N ILE A 52 -15.08 4.24 -12.45
CA ILE A 52 -14.33 2.99 -12.46
C ILE A 52 -14.18 2.66 -10.97
N PRO A 53 -14.68 1.52 -10.48
CA PRO A 53 -14.52 1.13 -9.09
C PRO A 53 -13.02 0.89 -8.89
N PHE A 54 -12.32 1.97 -8.53
CA PHE A 54 -10.95 1.90 -8.08
C PHE A 54 -11.06 1.33 -6.68
N LEU A 55 -10.75 0.04 -6.53
CA LEU A 55 -10.62 -0.57 -5.21
C LEU A 55 -9.69 0.32 -4.40
N LEU A 56 -10.27 1.00 -3.42
CA LEU A 56 -9.49 1.92 -2.60
C LEU A 56 -8.44 1.08 -1.85
N PRO A 57 -7.24 1.62 -1.56
CA PRO A 57 -6.24 0.91 -0.76
C PRO A 57 -6.81 0.34 0.54
N HIS A 58 -7.86 0.95 1.09
CA HIS A 58 -8.58 0.47 2.27
C HIS A 58 -9.36 -0.83 2.03
N GLU A 59 -9.95 -1.03 0.85
CA GLU A 59 -10.65 -2.28 0.49
C GLU A 59 -9.66 -3.42 0.27
N ILE A 60 -8.49 -3.12 -0.31
CA ILE A 60 -7.37 -4.06 -0.37
C ILE A 60 -6.95 -4.45 1.04
N LEU A 61 -6.79 -3.49 1.96
CA LEU A 61 -6.45 -3.74 3.37
C LEU A 61 -7.47 -4.62 4.10
N HIS A 62 -8.76 -4.46 3.82
CA HIS A 62 -9.79 -5.31 4.39
C HIS A 62 -9.69 -6.75 3.85
N CYS A 63 -9.37 -6.91 2.56
CA CYS A 63 -9.06 -8.23 2.00
C CYS A 63 -7.78 -8.85 2.58
N LEU A 64 -6.78 -8.04 2.97
CA LEU A 64 -5.57 -8.54 3.65
C LEU A 64 -5.86 -9.15 5.02
N ALA A 65 -6.93 -8.72 5.68
CA ALA A 65 -7.33 -9.26 6.99
C ALA A 65 -8.04 -10.62 6.89
N GLU A 66 -8.52 -11.00 5.71
CA GLU A 66 -9.36 -12.20 5.50
C GLU A 66 -8.73 -13.23 4.56
N SER A 67 -7.84 -12.80 3.66
CA SER A 67 -7.13 -13.69 2.73
C SER A 67 -6.14 -14.59 3.46
N SER A 68 -6.26 -15.90 3.21
CA SER A 68 -5.48 -16.92 3.92
C SER A 68 -4.08 -17.14 3.32
N SER A 69 -3.79 -16.61 2.12
CA SER A 69 -2.53 -16.87 1.41
C SER A 69 -1.78 -15.58 1.03
N TRP A 70 -0.49 -15.53 1.39
CA TRP A 70 0.42 -14.44 1.03
C TRP A 70 0.57 -14.25 -0.49
N GLN A 71 0.39 -15.32 -1.25
CA GLN A 71 0.44 -15.31 -2.71
C GLN A 71 -0.68 -14.45 -3.30
N GLU A 72 -1.89 -14.54 -2.74
CA GLU A 72 -3.03 -13.74 -3.23
C GLU A 72 -2.82 -12.26 -2.91
N ILE A 73 -2.34 -11.96 -1.72
CA ILE A 73 -1.97 -10.59 -1.33
C ILE A 73 -0.94 -10.03 -2.33
N HIS A 74 0.15 -10.74 -2.59
CA HIS A 74 1.16 -10.33 -3.58
C HIS A 74 0.54 -10.10 -4.97
N ARG A 75 -0.35 -11.00 -5.42
CA ARG A 75 -1.05 -10.87 -6.71
C ARG A 75 -1.89 -9.60 -6.77
N LEU A 76 -2.59 -9.26 -5.69
CA LEU A 76 -3.39 -8.03 -5.58
C LEU A 76 -2.51 -6.77 -5.66
N PHE A 77 -1.36 -6.76 -4.97
CA PHE A 77 -0.39 -5.66 -5.06
C PHE A 77 0.10 -5.43 -6.50
N VAL A 78 0.53 -6.51 -7.18
CA VAL A 78 1.01 -6.42 -8.56
C VAL A 78 -0.11 -5.96 -9.51
N THR A 79 -1.31 -6.51 -9.36
CA THR A 79 -2.49 -6.13 -10.16
C THR A 79 -2.81 -4.64 -9.98
N HIS A 80 -2.80 -4.14 -8.74
CA HIS A 80 -3.04 -2.73 -8.46
C HIS A 80 -2.02 -1.82 -9.18
N LEU A 81 -0.74 -2.18 -9.13
CA LEU A 81 0.34 -1.43 -9.80
C LEU A 81 0.16 -1.40 -11.32
N GLN A 82 -0.17 -2.53 -11.93
CA GLN A 82 -0.44 -2.64 -13.37
C GLN A 82 -1.66 -1.83 -13.79
N CYS A 83 -2.77 -1.94 -13.04
CA CYS A 83 -3.97 -1.14 -13.28
C CYS A 83 -3.66 0.36 -13.22
N TRP A 84 -2.91 0.79 -12.21
CA TRP A 84 -2.52 2.19 -12.08
C TRP A 84 -1.68 2.67 -13.27
N GLN A 85 -0.65 1.91 -13.67
CA GLN A 85 0.18 2.22 -14.84
C GLN A 85 -0.65 2.34 -16.12
N HIS A 86 -1.61 1.43 -16.32
CA HIS A 86 -2.48 1.44 -17.48
C HIS A 86 -3.36 2.71 -17.53
N ILE A 87 -3.99 3.08 -16.41
CA ILE A 87 -4.85 4.26 -16.35
C ILE A 87 -4.01 5.54 -16.50
N ALA A 88 -2.81 5.58 -15.92
CA ALA A 88 -1.87 6.69 -16.09
C ALA A 88 -1.51 6.88 -17.58
N SER A 89 -1.14 5.81 -18.28
CA SER A 89 -0.87 5.82 -19.73
C SER A 89 -2.08 6.26 -20.56
N LEU A 90 -3.29 5.81 -20.20
CA LEU A 90 -4.52 6.24 -20.86
C LEU A 90 -4.78 7.74 -20.69
N CYS A 91 -4.58 8.26 -19.48
CA CYS A 91 -4.77 9.69 -19.20
C CYS A 91 -3.73 10.54 -19.93
N GLU A 92 -2.47 10.09 -19.98
CA GLU A 92 -1.41 10.74 -20.73
C GLU A 92 -1.74 10.81 -22.23
N ARG A 93 -2.15 9.69 -22.85
CA ARG A 93 -2.56 9.66 -24.26
C ARG A 93 -3.71 10.61 -24.56
N ARG A 94 -4.65 10.79 -23.62
CA ARG A 94 -5.79 11.69 -23.74
C ARG A 94 -5.49 13.13 -23.28
N LYS A 95 -4.25 13.42 -22.87
CA LYS A 95 -3.82 14.70 -22.28
C LYS A 95 -4.67 15.13 -21.07
N TRP A 96 -5.21 14.14 -20.34
CA TRP A 96 -5.96 14.34 -19.11
C TRP A 96 -4.99 14.44 -17.92
N ARG A 97 -4.97 15.59 -17.26
CA ARG A 97 -4.16 15.82 -16.06
C ARG A 97 -4.89 15.37 -14.79
N LEU A 98 -5.35 14.12 -14.77
CA LEU A 98 -6.10 13.55 -13.64
C LEU A 98 -5.19 13.10 -12.49
N PHE A 99 -3.93 12.72 -12.80
CA PHE A 99 -2.98 12.26 -11.79
C PHE A 99 -2.01 13.38 -11.42
N LYS A 100 -2.29 14.09 -10.31
CA LYS A 100 -1.31 14.96 -9.65
C LYS A 100 -0.42 14.18 -8.67
N ILE A 101 -0.95 13.10 -8.11
CA ILE A 101 -0.27 12.27 -7.12
C ILE A 101 0.16 10.97 -7.81
N VAL A 102 1.47 10.78 -7.90
CA VAL A 102 2.07 9.50 -8.30
C VAL A 102 2.17 8.67 -7.02
N PRO A 103 1.45 7.53 -6.89
CA PRO A 103 1.70 6.62 -5.79
C PRO A 103 3.20 6.27 -5.83
N LYS A 104 3.83 6.12 -4.66
CA LYS A 104 5.24 5.70 -4.58
C LYS A 104 5.35 4.28 -5.13
N HIS A 105 5.41 4.15 -6.45
CA HIS A 105 5.25 2.89 -7.18
C HIS A 105 6.33 1.89 -6.76
N HIS A 106 7.58 2.37 -6.69
CA HIS A 106 8.71 1.65 -6.14
C HIS A 106 8.42 1.12 -4.72
N TYR A 107 7.84 1.93 -3.83
CA TYR A 107 7.55 1.51 -2.47
C TYR A 107 6.54 0.35 -2.41
N PHE A 108 5.48 0.42 -3.20
CA PHE A 108 4.50 -0.67 -3.29
C PHE A 108 5.09 -1.94 -3.89
N GLN A 109 5.99 -1.81 -4.87
CA GLN A 109 6.70 -2.94 -5.47
C GLN A 109 7.64 -3.62 -4.47
N GLU A 110 8.41 -2.85 -3.70
CA GLU A 110 9.26 -3.38 -2.64
C GLU A 110 8.43 -4.07 -1.55
N MET A 111 7.32 -3.46 -1.13
CA MET A 111 6.39 -4.07 -0.18
C MET A 111 5.86 -5.43 -0.68
N ALA A 112 5.52 -5.54 -1.97
CA ALA A 112 5.09 -6.81 -2.54
C ALA A 112 6.23 -7.86 -2.52
N GLN A 113 7.46 -7.45 -2.89
CA GLN A 113 8.62 -8.35 -2.85
C GLN A 113 8.93 -8.82 -1.43
N ASP A 114 8.90 -7.93 -0.45
CA ASP A 114 9.14 -8.24 0.96
C ASP A 114 8.08 -9.16 1.53
N LEU A 115 6.81 -8.97 1.14
CA LEU A 115 5.73 -9.86 1.51
C LEU A 115 5.98 -11.29 1.01
N LYS A 116 6.47 -11.45 -0.23
CA LYS A 116 6.80 -12.75 -0.81
C LYS A 116 8.01 -13.40 -0.14
N ARG A 117 9.04 -12.61 0.23
CA ARG A 117 10.29 -13.11 0.81
C ARG A 117 10.15 -13.44 2.30
N ASN A 118 9.56 -12.52 3.07
CA ASN A 118 9.58 -12.56 4.52
C ASN A 118 8.28 -13.15 5.11
N LEU A 119 7.20 -13.22 4.33
CA LEU A 119 5.87 -13.69 4.77
C LEU A 119 5.37 -12.93 6.01
N VAL A 120 5.74 -11.65 6.12
CA VAL A 120 5.34 -10.77 7.22
C VAL A 120 4.11 -9.97 6.83
N ASN A 121 3.22 -9.75 7.79
CA ASN A 121 2.07 -8.88 7.60
C ASN A 121 2.52 -7.46 7.23
N PRO A 122 2.19 -6.96 6.03
CA PRO A 122 2.70 -5.68 5.53
C PRO A 122 2.11 -4.51 6.31
N ASN A 123 0.89 -4.64 6.84
CA ASN A 123 0.25 -3.64 7.69
C ASN A 123 0.93 -3.51 9.07
N ARG A 124 1.76 -4.48 9.46
CA ARG A 124 2.57 -4.36 10.68
C ARG A 124 4.01 -4.00 10.37
N ALA A 125 4.59 -4.58 9.32
CA ALA A 125 5.99 -4.35 8.95
C ALA A 125 6.24 -2.97 8.33
N HIS A 126 5.32 -2.49 7.49
CA HIS A 126 5.49 -1.25 6.73
C HIS A 126 4.65 -0.09 7.27
N ALA A 127 3.94 -0.31 8.38
CA ALA A 127 3.18 0.72 9.04
C ALA A 127 4.07 1.53 9.99
N CYS A 128 4.47 2.72 9.55
CA CYS A 128 5.30 3.62 10.33
C CYS A 128 4.51 4.45 11.36
N TRP A 129 3.27 4.08 11.73
CA TRP A 129 2.43 4.86 12.64
C TRP A 129 3.08 5.10 13.99
N TYR A 130 3.72 4.05 14.53
CA TYR A 130 4.42 4.12 15.81
C TYR A 130 5.72 4.90 15.69
N ASP A 131 6.46 4.73 14.59
CA ASP A 131 7.71 5.43 14.34
C ASP A 131 7.48 6.94 14.20
N GLU A 132 6.43 7.35 13.46
CA GLU A 132 6.05 8.75 13.31
C GLU A 132 5.63 9.38 14.64
N SER A 133 4.84 8.66 15.43
CA SER A 133 4.42 9.11 16.77
C SER A 133 5.61 9.28 17.71
N PHE A 134 6.55 8.33 17.67
CA PHE A 134 7.77 8.35 18.46
C PHE A 134 8.68 9.51 18.04
N LEU A 135 8.91 9.70 16.74
CA LEU A 135 9.65 10.85 16.21
C LEU A 135 9.00 12.17 16.57
N GLY A 136 7.68 12.24 16.56
CA GLY A 136 6.92 13.41 17.03
C GLY A 136 7.18 13.71 18.52
N TYR A 137 7.25 12.68 19.36
CA TYR A 137 7.58 12.83 20.78
C TYR A 137 9.02 13.31 20.99
N ILE A 138 9.98 12.70 20.28
CA ILE A 138 11.39 13.12 20.31
C ILE A 138 11.54 14.56 19.86
N LYS A 139 10.86 14.94 18.79
CA LYS A 139 10.85 16.31 18.28
C LYS A 139 10.36 17.30 19.33
N LYS A 140 9.27 16.99 20.05
CA LYS A 140 8.75 17.84 21.14
C LYS A 140 9.80 18.08 22.23
N ILE A 141 10.51 17.02 22.64
CA ILE A 141 11.62 17.15 23.59
C ILE A 141 12.76 17.97 22.97
N ALA A 142 13.10 17.70 21.72
CA ALA A 142 14.20 18.37 21.01
C ALA A 142 13.97 19.87 20.89
N THR A 143 12.73 20.29 20.66
CA THR A 143 12.36 21.71 20.57
C THR A 143 12.35 22.41 21.91
N ALA A 144 12.21 21.68 23.02
CA ALA A 144 12.31 22.23 24.37
C ALA A 144 13.77 22.34 24.86
N CYS A 145 14.72 21.73 24.14
CA CYS A 145 16.14 21.69 24.49
C CYS A 145 17.00 22.25 23.35
N HIS A 146 18.32 22.28 23.53
CA HIS A 146 19.23 22.51 22.40
C HIS A 146 19.21 21.29 21.48
N SER A 147 18.48 21.39 20.37
CA SER A 147 18.14 20.28 19.49
C SER A 147 19.35 19.53 18.92
N SER A 148 20.45 20.23 18.63
CA SER A 148 21.65 19.61 18.06
C SER A 148 22.26 18.58 19.03
N SER A 149 22.59 19.01 20.26
CA SER A 149 23.17 18.14 21.28
C SER A 149 22.20 17.03 21.71
N MET A 150 20.90 17.34 21.78
CA MET A 150 19.89 16.36 22.20
C MET A 150 19.75 15.22 21.18
N ILE A 151 19.53 15.55 19.90
CA ILE A 151 19.32 14.56 18.84
C ILE A 151 20.61 13.80 18.52
N GLN A 152 21.76 14.49 18.45
CA GLN A 152 23.01 13.85 18.02
C GLN A 152 23.59 12.87 19.04
N SER A 153 23.49 13.18 20.34
CA SER A 153 24.18 12.39 21.38
C SER A 153 23.23 11.74 22.38
N ARG A 154 22.41 12.54 23.07
CA ARG A 154 21.65 12.07 24.23
C ARG A 154 20.51 11.14 23.86
N PHE A 155 19.83 11.41 22.76
CA PHE A 155 18.73 10.57 22.29
C PHE A 155 19.22 9.16 21.94
N TRP A 156 20.23 9.05 21.08
CA TRP A 156 20.74 7.74 20.63
C TRP A 156 21.32 6.91 21.79
N GLN A 157 22.07 7.53 22.71
CA GLN A 157 22.58 6.85 23.89
C GLN A 157 21.44 6.23 24.73
N ARG A 158 20.39 7.00 25.01
CA ARG A 158 19.23 6.52 25.79
C ARG A 158 18.43 5.47 25.05
N TYR A 159 18.24 5.64 23.75
CA TYR A 159 17.51 4.69 22.92
C TYR A 159 18.23 3.34 22.84
N LEU A 160 19.53 3.34 22.57
CA LEU A 160 20.34 2.12 22.53
C LEU A 160 20.38 1.42 23.89
N LEU A 161 20.50 2.17 24.99
CA LEU A 161 20.44 1.60 26.34
C LEU A 161 19.08 0.93 26.61
N LEU A 162 17.98 1.58 26.21
CA LEU A 162 16.64 1.00 26.34
C LEU A 162 16.50 -0.30 25.53
N LEU A 163 16.98 -0.32 24.28
CA LEU A 163 16.97 -1.52 23.45
C LEU A 163 17.79 -2.65 24.07
N ALA A 164 18.99 -2.34 24.59
CA ALA A 164 19.84 -3.32 25.27
C ALA A 164 19.13 -3.95 26.48
N MET A 165 18.46 -3.13 27.31
CA MET A 165 17.67 -3.62 28.44
C MET A 165 16.51 -4.52 27.99
N ARG A 166 15.77 -4.11 26.94
CA ARG A 166 14.66 -4.92 26.39
C ARG A 166 15.12 -6.27 25.84
N PHE A 167 16.27 -6.30 25.17
CA PHE A 167 16.83 -7.56 24.69
C PHE A 167 17.27 -8.46 25.85
N GLU A 168 17.87 -7.89 26.90
CA GLU A 168 18.24 -8.66 28.09
C GLU A 168 17.03 -9.28 28.77
N ASP A 169 15.95 -8.51 28.95
CA ASP A 169 14.69 -9.01 29.51
C ASP A 169 14.12 -10.15 28.67
N ALA A 170 14.11 -9.99 27.34
CA ALA A 170 13.63 -11.03 26.42
C ALA A 170 14.46 -12.32 26.51
N ARG A 171 15.80 -12.22 26.65
CA ARG A 171 16.67 -13.38 26.86
C ARG A 171 16.39 -14.09 28.18
N ARG A 172 16.09 -13.34 29.24
CA ARG A 172 15.78 -13.88 30.58
C ARG A 172 14.45 -14.61 30.61
N CYS A 173 13.42 -14.07 29.97
CA CYS A 173 12.09 -14.70 29.91
C CYS A 173 12.03 -15.94 28.99
N SER A 174 13.03 -16.15 28.13
CA SER A 174 13.08 -17.29 27.21
C SER A 174 13.72 -18.54 27.81
N ARG A 175 14.12 -18.51 29.09
CA ARG A 175 14.63 -19.65 29.87
C ARG A 175 13.57 -20.12 30.85
#